data_AF-A0A1S8B5L5-F1
#
_entry.id   AF-A0A1S8B5L5-F1
#
_cell.length_a   1.000
_cell.length_b   1.000
_cell.length_c   1.000
_cell.angle_alpha   90.00
_cell.angle_beta   90.00
_cell.angle_gamma   90.00
#
_symmetry.space_group_name_H-M   'P 1'
#
loop_
_entity.id
_entity.type
_entity.pdbx_description
1 polymer ?
#
loop_
_entity_poly.entity_id
_entity_poly.type
_entity_poly.pdbx_seq_one_letter_code
_entity_poly.pdbx_strand_id
1 'polypeptide(L)'
;MALSKRMSAPTKYADDLALSSRTQAALTYFKSRAEVEQQDANSEAAIQRIVSLASANSKDRTRVNIQRCIDTFGRHQTDKALEPRATAASGAREVPDAVKEGWSGPPPLNPEAYTRGGPDTGSSEVQVAILTAKIRTLADFLETRGKNDKVNKRNLRLLVHRRQKLLKYLRRKERGGPRWQHLIETLGLTEGTWKGEISL
;
A
#
# COMPACT_ATOMS: atom_id res chain seq x y z
N MET A 1 12.39 -12.13 -90.63
CA MET A 1 13.17 -12.95 -89.68
C MET A 1 13.52 -12.09 -88.47
N ALA A 2 12.86 -12.29 -87.32
CA ALA A 2 13.37 -11.89 -86.01
C ALA A 2 12.72 -12.81 -84.97
N LEU A 3 13.58 -13.51 -84.22
CA LEU A 3 13.27 -14.66 -83.40
C LEU A 3 12.57 -14.30 -82.09
N SER A 4 11.64 -15.18 -81.73
CA SER A 4 11.01 -15.35 -80.43
C SER A 4 12.01 -15.40 -79.28
N LYS A 5 11.80 -14.54 -78.27
CA LYS A 5 12.17 -14.80 -76.87
C LYS A 5 11.02 -14.33 -75.97
N ARG A 6 9.96 -15.14 -75.89
CA ARG A 6 9.11 -15.12 -74.70
C ARG A 6 9.94 -15.68 -73.55
N MET A 7 10.37 -14.82 -72.64
CA MET A 7 10.93 -15.26 -71.36
C MET A 7 9.86 -16.09 -70.66
N SER A 8 10.13 -17.39 -70.54
CA SER A 8 9.32 -18.31 -69.76
C SER A 8 9.41 -17.86 -68.31
N ALA A 9 8.29 -17.35 -67.78
CA ALA A 9 8.14 -17.08 -66.36
C ALA A 9 8.42 -18.37 -65.56
N PRO A 10 9.09 -18.29 -64.41
CA PRO A 10 9.47 -19.45 -63.63
C PRO A 10 8.24 -20.31 -63.32
N THR A 11 8.34 -21.56 -63.78
CA THR A 11 7.64 -22.79 -63.40
C THR A 11 6.43 -22.67 -62.48
N LYS A 12 5.32 -23.23 -62.99
CA LYS A 12 4.00 -23.49 -62.40
C LYS A 12 4.01 -24.42 -61.15
N TYR A 13 4.97 -24.26 -60.24
CA TYR A 13 5.17 -25.17 -59.10
C TYR A 13 5.43 -24.47 -57.75
N ALA A 14 5.10 -23.19 -57.62
CA ALA A 14 5.24 -22.49 -56.33
C ALA A 14 3.92 -22.40 -55.52
N ASP A 15 2.76 -22.43 -56.18
CA ASP A 15 1.50 -22.02 -55.54
C ASP A 15 0.52 -23.17 -55.19
N ASP A 16 0.78 -24.41 -55.61
CA ASP A 16 -0.16 -25.54 -55.45
C ASP A 16 0.44 -26.77 -54.74
N LEU A 17 1.24 -26.57 -53.68
CA LEU A 17 1.33 -27.59 -52.64
C LEU A 17 0.11 -27.40 -51.74
N ALA A 18 -1.04 -27.87 -52.21
CA ALA A 18 -2.25 -27.98 -51.42
C ALA A 18 -1.89 -28.76 -50.15
N LEU A 19 -1.67 -28.01 -49.06
CA LEU A 19 -1.36 -28.58 -47.75
C LEU A 19 -2.40 -29.67 -47.49
N SER A 20 -1.96 -30.89 -47.18
CA SER A 20 -2.85 -31.98 -46.79
C SER A 20 -3.91 -31.45 -45.82
N SER A 21 -5.17 -31.89 -45.94
CA SER A 21 -6.26 -31.49 -45.05
C SER A 21 -5.87 -31.56 -43.57
N ARG A 22 -4.99 -32.51 -43.21
CA ARG A 22 -4.40 -32.66 -41.87
C ARG A 22 -3.48 -31.50 -41.46
N THR A 23 -2.67 -30.99 -42.39
CA THR A 23 -1.79 -29.82 -42.17
C THR A 23 -2.58 -28.50 -42.16
N GLN A 24 -3.65 -28.40 -42.95
CA GLN A 24 -4.57 -27.25 -42.89
C GLN A 24 -5.31 -27.21 -41.53
N ALA A 25 -5.81 -28.36 -41.06
CA ALA A 25 -6.46 -28.46 -39.75
C ALA A 25 -5.51 -28.16 -38.57
N ALA A 26 -4.24 -28.55 -38.67
CA ALA A 26 -3.24 -28.17 -37.68
C ALA A 26 -3.01 -26.65 -37.67
N LEU A 27 -2.86 -26.02 -38.84
CA LEU A 27 -2.68 -24.56 -38.94
C LEU A 27 -3.88 -23.77 -38.42
N THR A 28 -5.11 -24.22 -38.67
CA THR A 28 -6.30 -23.55 -38.13
C THR A 28 -6.38 -23.66 -36.61
N TYR A 29 -6.03 -24.82 -36.04
CA TYR A 29 -5.93 -25.01 -34.59
C TYR A 29 -4.86 -24.10 -33.95
N PHE A 30 -3.68 -23.98 -34.57
CA PHE A 30 -2.63 -23.08 -34.05
C PHE A 30 -3.02 -21.61 -34.16
N LYS A 31 -3.66 -21.20 -35.27
CA LYS A 31 -4.18 -19.84 -35.45
C LYS A 31 -5.26 -19.52 -34.41
N SER A 32 -6.24 -20.40 -34.23
CA SER A 32 -7.31 -20.18 -33.24
C SER A 32 -6.77 -20.13 -31.81
N ARG A 33 -5.79 -20.95 -31.47
CA ARG A 33 -5.12 -20.89 -30.17
C ARG A 33 -4.35 -19.58 -29.99
N ALA A 34 -3.61 -19.13 -31.01
CA ALA A 34 -2.90 -17.86 -30.97
C ALA A 34 -3.86 -16.66 -30.86
N GLU A 35 -5.03 -16.72 -31.50
CA GLU A 35 -6.09 -15.71 -31.40
C GLU A 35 -6.68 -15.65 -29.98
N VAL A 36 -6.94 -16.81 -29.36
CA VAL A 36 -7.39 -16.88 -27.96
C VAL A 36 -6.34 -16.31 -27.02
N GLU A 37 -5.06 -16.67 -27.20
CA GLU A 37 -3.96 -16.12 -26.40
C GLU A 37 -3.82 -14.60 -26.55
N GLN A 38 -3.99 -14.07 -27.78
CA GLN A 38 -4.03 -12.63 -28.01
C GLN A 38 -5.23 -11.97 -27.35
N GLN A 39 -6.39 -12.62 -27.38
CA GLN A 39 -7.60 -12.11 -26.73
C GLN A 39 -7.45 -12.11 -25.20
N ASP A 40 -6.84 -13.13 -24.63
CA ASP A 40 -6.52 -13.22 -23.20
C ASP A 40 -5.53 -12.10 -22.83
N ALA A 41 -4.44 -11.94 -23.59
CA ALA A 41 -3.46 -10.88 -23.37
C ALA A 41 -4.09 -9.48 -23.48
N ASN A 42 -4.96 -9.26 -24.46
CA ASN A 42 -5.70 -8.01 -24.61
C ASN A 42 -6.67 -7.76 -23.44
N SER A 43 -7.34 -8.82 -22.97
CA SER A 43 -8.27 -8.76 -21.82
C SER A 43 -7.51 -8.47 -20.54
N GLU A 44 -6.37 -9.11 -20.30
CA GLU A 44 -5.48 -8.81 -19.18
C GLU A 44 -5.03 -7.35 -19.20
N ALA A 45 -4.57 -6.86 -20.35
CA ALA A 45 -4.16 -5.48 -20.50
C ALA A 45 -5.33 -4.49 -20.29
N ALA A 46 -6.55 -4.84 -20.70
CA ALA A 46 -7.74 -4.03 -20.44
C ALA A 46 -8.10 -4.02 -18.95
N ILE A 47 -8.12 -5.17 -18.29
CA ILE A 47 -8.38 -5.31 -16.85
C ILE A 47 -7.34 -4.52 -16.05
N GLN A 48 -6.05 -4.65 -16.38
CA GLN A 48 -4.98 -3.90 -15.73
C GLN A 48 -5.19 -2.39 -15.82
N ARG A 49 -5.63 -1.87 -16.97
CA ARG A 49 -5.95 -0.43 -17.13
C ARG A 49 -7.15 0.00 -16.29
N ILE A 50 -8.21 -0.82 -16.26
CA ILE A 50 -9.43 -0.54 -15.48
C ILE A 50 -9.11 -0.54 -13.97
N VAL A 51 -8.32 -1.50 -13.50
CA VAL A 51 -7.95 -1.67 -12.10
C VAL A 51 -6.84 -0.69 -11.67
N SER A 52 -6.11 -0.09 -12.61
CA SER A 52 -5.00 0.80 -12.31
C SER A 52 -5.42 1.99 -11.42
N LEU A 53 -4.63 2.28 -10.39
CA LEU A 53 -4.91 3.42 -9.50
C LEU A 53 -4.74 4.78 -10.18
N ALA A 54 -4.05 4.82 -11.33
CA ALA A 54 -3.87 6.01 -12.14
C ALA A 54 -5.23 6.53 -12.68
N SER A 55 -6.08 5.63 -13.16
CA SER A 55 -7.43 5.96 -13.64
C SER A 55 -8.48 6.06 -12.51
N ALA A 56 -8.13 5.67 -11.28
CA ALA A 56 -9.06 5.61 -10.16
C ALA A 56 -9.47 6.99 -9.61
N ASN A 57 -10.68 7.05 -9.03
CA ASN A 57 -11.24 8.24 -8.38
C ASN A 57 -10.54 8.56 -7.05
N SER A 58 -10.66 9.80 -6.58
CA SER A 58 -10.13 10.30 -5.30
C SER A 58 -10.56 9.46 -4.09
N LYS A 59 -11.82 8.95 -4.09
CA LYS A 59 -12.30 8.06 -3.00
C LYS A 59 -11.51 6.76 -2.94
N ASP A 60 -11.19 6.14 -4.07
CA ASP A 60 -10.47 4.87 -4.12
C ASP A 60 -8.99 5.07 -3.78
N ARG A 61 -8.38 6.15 -4.28
CA ARG A 61 -7.04 6.57 -3.85
C ARG A 61 -6.96 6.77 -2.34
N THR A 62 -8.01 7.35 -1.74
CA THR A 62 -8.09 7.53 -0.28
C THR A 62 -8.17 6.19 0.45
N ARG A 63 -8.96 5.23 -0.05
CA ARG A 63 -9.04 3.88 0.54
C ARG A 63 -7.70 3.16 0.51
N VAL A 64 -7.01 3.20 -0.64
CA VAL A 64 -5.67 2.61 -0.77
C VAL A 64 -4.66 3.29 0.14
N ASN A 65 -4.71 4.62 0.26
CA ASN A 65 -3.84 5.34 1.19
C ASN A 65 -4.09 4.94 2.64
N ILE A 66 -5.35 4.74 3.04
CA ILE A 66 -5.70 4.23 4.38
C ILE A 66 -5.11 2.84 4.59
N GLN A 67 -5.28 1.93 3.62
CA GLN A 67 -4.72 0.59 3.72
C GLN A 67 -3.18 0.63 3.85
N ARG A 68 -2.51 1.42 3.00
CA ARG A 68 -1.06 1.62 3.09
C ARG A 68 -0.63 2.16 4.45
N CYS A 69 -1.40 3.06 5.05
CA CYS A 69 -1.12 3.58 6.39
C CYS A 69 -1.28 2.50 7.47
N ILE A 70 -2.32 1.66 7.37
CA ILE A 70 -2.54 0.52 8.28
C ILE A 70 -1.39 -0.47 8.16
N ASP A 71 -0.97 -0.80 6.94
CA ASP A 71 0.11 -1.74 6.72
C ASP A 71 1.41 -1.15 7.31
N THR A 72 1.80 0.04 6.87
CA THR A 72 3.08 0.66 7.28
C THR A 72 3.18 0.92 8.79
N PHE A 73 2.14 1.47 9.42
CA PHE A 73 2.21 1.94 10.81
C PHE A 73 1.41 1.07 11.80
N GLY A 74 0.73 0.04 11.32
CA GLY A 74 -0.06 -0.84 12.16
C GLY A 74 0.84 -1.65 13.07
N ARG A 75 0.46 -1.73 14.36
CA ARG A 75 1.28 -2.43 15.37
C ARG A 75 1.49 -3.91 15.05
N HIS A 76 0.56 -4.51 14.32
CA HIS A 76 0.68 -5.87 13.81
C HIS A 76 1.89 -6.08 12.86
N GLN A 77 2.41 -5.02 12.24
CA GLN A 77 3.63 -5.04 11.44
C GLN A 77 4.80 -4.44 12.22
N THR A 78 4.62 -3.28 12.84
CA THR A 78 5.73 -2.57 13.50
C THR A 78 6.25 -3.29 14.74
N ASP A 79 5.42 -4.02 15.48
CA ASP A 79 5.86 -4.77 16.66
C ASP A 79 6.82 -5.93 16.26
N LYS A 80 6.85 -6.33 14.97
CA LYS A 80 7.79 -7.33 14.45
C LYS A 80 9.15 -6.73 14.07
N ALA A 81 9.17 -5.44 13.72
CA ALA A 81 10.33 -4.76 13.13
C ALA A 81 11.02 -3.78 14.08
N LEU A 82 10.28 -3.22 15.04
CA LEU A 82 10.76 -2.19 15.95
C LEU A 82 10.84 -2.72 17.37
N GLU A 83 11.91 -2.32 18.06
CA GLU A 83 12.09 -2.64 19.48
C GLU A 83 10.94 -2.11 20.34
N PRO A 84 10.51 -2.87 21.36
CA PRO A 84 9.47 -2.43 22.25
C PRO A 84 9.92 -1.18 23.01
N ARG A 85 8.93 -0.38 23.42
CA ARG A 85 9.19 0.79 24.25
C ARG A 85 9.98 0.38 25.49
N ALA A 86 11.15 0.98 25.70
CA ALA A 86 11.90 0.87 26.95
C ALA A 86 10.96 1.18 28.13
N THR A 87 10.68 0.17 28.94
CA THR A 87 9.89 0.34 30.15
C THR A 87 10.64 1.34 31.03
N ALA A 88 9.91 2.30 31.62
CA ALA A 88 10.46 3.26 32.56
C ALA A 88 11.21 2.60 33.74
N ALA A 89 10.99 1.31 33.93
CA ALA A 89 11.79 0.41 34.72
C ALA A 89 12.46 -0.59 33.77
N SER A 90 13.72 -0.35 33.44
CA SER A 90 14.72 -1.41 33.36
C SER A 90 15.15 -1.85 34.76
N GLY A 91 14.28 -1.69 35.77
CA GLY A 91 14.05 -2.74 36.73
C GLY A 91 13.08 -3.72 36.07
N ALA A 92 13.58 -4.54 35.14
CA ALA A 92 13.17 -5.92 35.27
C ALA A 92 13.46 -6.21 36.75
N ARG A 93 12.43 -6.34 37.58
CA ARG A 93 12.61 -7.15 38.76
C ARG A 93 12.97 -8.48 38.13
N GLU A 94 14.28 -8.72 37.99
CA GLU A 94 14.79 -10.07 37.80
C GLU A 94 13.93 -10.87 38.75
N VAL A 95 13.12 -11.76 38.18
CA VAL A 95 12.38 -12.69 39.02
C VAL A 95 13.49 -13.30 39.87
N PRO A 96 13.54 -13.06 41.19
CA PRO A 96 14.66 -13.56 41.98
C PRO A 96 14.78 -15.04 41.66
N ASP A 97 15.99 -15.57 41.42
CA ASP A 97 16.16 -16.97 41.03
C ASP A 97 15.46 -17.94 42.03
N ALA A 98 15.17 -17.48 43.25
CA ALA A 98 14.35 -18.12 44.26
C ALA A 98 12.88 -18.45 43.85
N VAL A 99 12.30 -17.86 42.79
CA VAL A 99 10.95 -18.22 42.31
C VAL A 99 10.98 -19.35 41.28
N LYS A 100 12.17 -19.81 40.84
CA LYS A 100 12.31 -20.97 39.95
C LYS A 100 12.10 -22.29 40.67
N GLU A 101 12.23 -22.33 42.00
CA GLU A 101 12.05 -23.53 42.80
C GLU A 101 10.95 -23.31 43.84
N GLY A 102 9.71 -23.72 43.54
CA GLY A 102 8.68 -23.91 44.57
C GLY A 102 7.55 -22.88 44.69
N TRP A 103 7.27 -22.10 43.64
CA TRP A 103 6.03 -21.29 43.62
C TRP A 103 4.83 -22.14 43.16
N SER A 104 3.93 -22.48 44.08
CA SER A 104 2.67 -23.20 43.81
C SER A 104 1.45 -22.27 43.62
N GLY A 105 1.68 -20.99 43.35
CA GLY A 105 0.62 -20.08 42.93
C GLY A 105 0.38 -20.16 41.41
N PRO A 106 -0.73 -19.58 40.89
CA PRO A 106 -0.91 -19.49 39.45
C PRO A 106 0.33 -18.79 38.84
N PRO A 107 0.85 -19.28 37.70
CA PRO A 107 2.00 -18.68 37.06
C PRO A 107 1.75 -17.17 36.84
N PRO A 108 2.78 -16.31 36.95
CA PRO A 108 2.62 -14.91 36.60
C PRO A 108 1.97 -14.85 35.22
N LEU A 109 0.89 -14.07 35.09
CA LEU A 109 0.10 -13.94 33.86
C LEU A 109 1.07 -13.94 32.68
N ASN A 110 1.07 -15.05 31.93
CA ASN A 110 2.04 -15.26 30.88
C ASN A 110 1.94 -14.04 29.95
N PRO A 111 3.03 -13.31 29.64
CA PRO A 111 3.00 -12.25 28.65
C PRO A 111 2.85 -12.81 27.23
N GLU A 112 2.24 -13.98 27.07
CA GLU A 112 1.33 -14.30 25.97
C GLU A 112 0.17 -13.27 26.01
N ALA A 113 0.48 -11.99 25.85
CA ALA A 113 0.42 -11.34 24.56
C ALA A 113 -0.97 -11.58 24.03
N TYR A 114 -1.90 -10.70 24.43
CA TYR A 114 -3.21 -10.61 23.81
C TYR A 114 -3.03 -10.69 22.30
N THR A 115 -3.26 -11.87 21.73
CA THR A 115 -3.19 -12.08 20.30
C THR A 115 -4.24 -11.16 19.71
N ARG A 116 -3.79 -10.22 18.88
CA ARG A 116 -4.69 -9.24 18.27
C ARG A 116 -5.71 -10.03 17.45
N GLY A 117 -7.00 -9.79 17.67
CA GLY A 117 -8.07 -10.43 16.91
C GLY A 117 -8.13 -10.01 15.43
N GLY A 118 -7.27 -9.09 14.98
CA GLY A 118 -7.24 -8.60 13.61
C GLY A 118 -6.17 -7.52 13.37
N PRO A 119 -6.16 -6.92 12.17
CA PRO A 119 -5.24 -5.84 11.84
C PRO A 119 -5.47 -4.62 12.71
N ASP A 120 -4.38 -3.97 13.11
CA ASP A 120 -4.44 -2.77 13.93
C ASP A 120 -4.82 -1.54 13.08
N THR A 121 -6.04 -1.06 13.27
CA THR A 121 -6.59 0.11 12.57
C THR A 121 -6.76 1.34 13.47
N GLY A 122 -6.61 1.16 14.78
CA GLY A 122 -6.99 2.13 15.80
C GLY A 122 -5.82 2.77 16.53
N SER A 123 -4.60 2.32 16.30
CA SER A 123 -3.43 2.90 16.96
C SER A 123 -3.23 4.37 16.61
N SER A 124 -2.60 5.13 17.52
CA SER A 124 -2.41 6.57 17.35
C SER A 124 -1.51 6.86 16.15
N GLU A 125 -0.60 5.95 15.85
CA GLU A 125 0.33 5.95 14.73
C GLU A 125 -0.44 5.89 13.40
N VAL A 126 -1.29 4.88 13.23
CA VAL A 126 -2.16 4.71 12.06
C VAL A 126 -3.10 5.90 11.90
N GLN A 127 -3.73 6.36 12.99
CA GLN A 127 -4.62 7.52 12.94
C GLN A 127 -3.89 8.79 12.48
N VAL A 128 -2.67 9.04 12.96
CA VAL A 128 -1.85 10.20 12.54
C VAL A 128 -1.46 10.10 11.06
N ALA A 129 -1.09 8.91 10.58
CA ALA A 129 -0.77 8.68 9.19
C ALA A 129 -1.98 8.94 8.27
N ILE A 130 -3.16 8.41 8.63
CA ILE A 130 -4.41 8.64 7.89
C ILE A 130 -4.78 10.13 7.88
N LEU A 131 -4.67 10.82 9.02
CA LEU A 131 -4.92 12.26 9.08
C LEU A 131 -3.95 13.03 8.19
N THR A 132 -2.68 12.62 8.15
CA THR A 132 -1.67 13.26 7.29
C THR A 132 -2.00 13.10 5.82
N ALA A 133 -2.43 11.91 5.39
CA ALA A 133 -2.89 11.69 4.02
C ALA A 133 -4.11 12.58 3.68
N LYS A 134 -5.08 12.68 4.59
CA LYS A 134 -6.27 13.55 4.41
C LYS A 134 -5.95 15.04 4.40
N ILE A 135 -5.00 15.48 5.23
CA ILE A 135 -4.55 16.87 5.29
C ILE A 135 -3.89 17.24 3.96
N ARG A 136 -3.01 16.39 3.43
CA ARG A 136 -2.35 16.62 2.13
C ARG A 136 -3.37 16.75 1.00
N THR A 137 -4.28 15.79 0.87
CA THR A 137 -5.29 15.82 -0.21
C THR A 137 -6.21 17.04 -0.11
N LEU A 138 -6.60 17.44 1.10
CA LEU A 138 -7.45 18.61 1.31
C LEU A 138 -6.68 19.93 1.09
N ALA A 139 -5.41 20.01 1.49
CA ALA A 139 -4.55 21.16 1.23
C ALA A 139 -4.38 21.37 -0.28
N ASP A 140 -4.00 20.33 -1.03
CA ASP A 140 -3.84 20.38 -2.48
C ASP A 140 -5.14 20.84 -3.17
N PHE A 141 -6.30 20.35 -2.71
CA PHE A 141 -7.59 20.77 -3.23
C PHE A 141 -7.86 22.26 -2.98
N LEU A 142 -7.59 22.75 -1.76
CA LEU A 142 -7.82 24.15 -1.40
C LEU A 142 -6.90 25.11 -2.16
N GLU A 143 -5.67 24.69 -2.45
CA GLU A 143 -4.72 25.46 -3.24
C GLU A 143 -5.10 25.53 -4.72
N THR A 144 -5.51 24.40 -5.30
CA THR A 144 -5.79 24.28 -6.74
C THR A 144 -7.17 24.80 -7.13
N ARG A 145 -8.23 24.42 -6.39
CA ARG A 145 -9.64 24.66 -6.77
C ARG A 145 -10.46 25.33 -5.67
N GLY A 146 -10.10 25.13 -4.40
CA GLY A 146 -10.92 25.50 -3.24
C GLY A 146 -10.56 26.82 -2.55
N LYS A 147 -9.94 27.78 -3.25
CA LYS A 147 -9.40 29.01 -2.62
C LYS A 147 -10.44 29.80 -1.80
N ASN A 148 -11.70 29.80 -2.22
CA ASN A 148 -12.80 30.52 -1.56
C ASN A 148 -13.64 29.64 -0.61
N ASP A 149 -13.31 28.36 -0.46
CA ASP A 149 -14.09 27.42 0.34
C ASP A 149 -13.75 27.54 1.84
N LYS A 150 -14.55 28.32 2.56
CA LYS A 150 -14.37 28.59 4.00
C LYS A 150 -14.64 27.34 4.86
N VAL A 151 -15.55 26.47 4.44
CA VAL A 151 -15.93 25.27 5.19
C VAL A 151 -14.80 24.27 5.15
N ASN A 152 -14.22 24.03 3.97
CA ASN A 152 -13.10 23.11 3.84
C ASN A 152 -11.82 23.65 4.47
N LYS A 153 -11.58 24.96 4.48
CA LYS A 153 -10.51 25.57 5.30
C LYS A 153 -10.69 25.29 6.80
N ARG A 154 -11.92 25.42 7.32
CA ARG A 154 -12.23 25.04 8.70
C ARG A 154 -11.97 23.56 8.94
N ASN A 155 -12.42 22.68 8.03
CA ASN A 155 -12.19 21.24 8.14
C ASN A 155 -10.69 20.89 8.16
N LEU A 156 -9.89 21.54 7.32
CA LEU A 156 -8.43 21.40 7.32
C LEU A 156 -7.84 21.74 8.69
N ARG A 157 -8.22 22.88 9.27
CA ARG A 157 -7.76 23.28 10.61
C ARG A 157 -8.13 22.24 11.68
N LEU A 158 -9.36 21.73 11.65
CA LEU A 158 -9.81 20.69 12.59
C LEU A 158 -9.00 19.40 12.45
N LEU A 159 -8.66 18.98 11.24
CA LEU A 159 -7.83 17.80 10.99
C LEU A 159 -6.41 18.00 11.53
N VAL A 160 -5.81 19.17 11.28
CA VAL A 160 -4.46 19.52 11.77
C VAL A 160 -4.42 19.52 13.29
N HIS A 161 -5.38 20.16 13.96
CA HIS A 161 -5.47 20.17 15.42
C HIS A 161 -5.73 18.78 16.01
N ARG A 162 -6.55 17.95 15.36
CA ARG A 162 -6.75 16.55 15.77
C ARG A 162 -5.44 15.76 15.69
N ARG A 163 -4.68 15.92 14.61
CA ARG A 163 -3.36 15.30 14.44
C ARG A 163 -2.38 15.77 15.52
N GLN A 164 -2.35 17.07 15.81
CA GLN A 164 -1.51 17.62 16.88
C GLN A 164 -1.81 16.99 18.24
N LYS A 165 -3.08 16.83 18.61
CA LYS A 165 -3.48 16.17 19.87
C LYS A 165 -2.97 14.73 19.94
N LEU A 166 -3.10 13.97 18.84
CA LEU A 166 -2.61 12.59 18.76
C LEU A 166 -1.08 12.51 18.85
N LEU A 167 -0.36 13.41 18.18
CA LEU A 167 1.10 13.48 18.26
C LEU A 167 1.59 13.78 19.68
N LYS A 168 0.95 14.75 20.38
CA LYS A 168 1.25 15.04 21.79
C LYS A 168 1.00 13.83 22.68
N TYR A 169 -0.10 13.10 22.46
CA TYR A 169 -0.41 11.87 23.19
C TYR A 169 0.63 10.77 22.92
N LEU A 170 0.93 10.49 21.66
CA LEU A 170 1.85 9.44 21.24
C LEU A 170 3.25 9.69 21.78
N ARG A 171 3.77 10.93 21.69
CA ARG A 171 5.08 11.29 22.25
C ARG A 171 5.15 11.04 23.76
N ARG A 172 4.10 11.42 24.51
CA ARG A 172 4.03 11.19 25.96
C ARG A 172 3.96 9.70 26.29
N LYS A 173 3.19 8.92 25.52
CA LYS A 173 3.03 7.48 25.75
C LYS A 173 4.31 6.72 25.42
N GLU A 174 4.92 6.99 24.27
CA GLU A 174 6.13 6.31 23.80
C GLU A 174 7.42 6.89 24.37
N ARG A 175 7.38 8.06 25.02
CA ARG A 175 8.55 8.80 25.53
C ARG A 175 9.65 9.03 24.47
N GLY A 176 9.25 9.17 23.20
CA GLY A 176 10.19 9.33 22.09
C GLY A 176 10.91 8.05 21.68
N GLY A 177 10.38 6.87 22.04
CA GLY A 177 10.94 5.58 21.64
C GLY A 177 10.91 5.30 20.14
N PRO A 178 11.36 4.10 19.71
CA PRO A 178 11.58 3.75 18.30
C PRO A 178 10.35 3.94 17.41
N ARG A 179 9.15 3.58 17.91
CA ARG A 179 7.88 3.75 17.17
C ARG A 179 7.55 5.21 16.86
N TRP A 180 7.82 6.11 17.81
CA TRP A 180 7.62 7.54 17.61
C TRP A 180 8.57 8.09 16.55
N GLN A 181 9.86 7.71 16.63
CA GLN A 181 10.88 8.13 15.69
C GLN A 181 10.55 7.67 14.27
N HIS A 182 10.24 6.38 14.11
CA HIS A 182 9.84 5.80 12.83
C HIS A 182 8.65 6.56 12.20
N LEU A 183 7.63 6.90 12.99
CA LEU A 183 6.48 7.67 12.50
C LEU A 183 6.87 9.07 12.03
N ILE A 184 7.67 9.78 12.81
CA ILE A 184 8.08 11.16 12.52
C ILE A 184 8.95 11.22 11.27
N GLU A 185 9.92 10.31 11.15
CA GLU A 185 10.83 10.22 10.02
C GLU A 185 10.09 9.84 8.74
N THR A 186 9.24 8.80 8.79
CA THR A 186 8.52 8.30 7.62
C THR A 186 7.49 9.32 7.09
N LEU A 187 6.81 10.04 7.99
CA LEU A 187 5.81 11.05 7.58
C LEU A 187 6.42 12.44 7.30
N GLY A 188 7.66 12.69 7.71
CA GLY A 188 8.35 13.98 7.60
C GLY A 188 7.75 15.06 8.51
N LEU A 189 7.39 14.72 9.74
CA LEU A 189 6.70 15.63 10.67
C LEU A 189 7.69 16.38 11.58
N THR A 190 7.76 17.71 11.48
CA THR A 190 8.68 18.51 12.31
C THR A 190 8.09 18.88 13.68
N GLU A 191 8.91 19.41 14.59
CA GLU A 191 8.44 19.89 15.90
C GLU A 191 7.28 20.90 15.79
N GLY A 192 7.30 21.79 14.79
CA GLY A 192 6.24 22.78 14.58
C GLY A 192 4.87 22.18 14.27
N THR A 193 4.80 20.90 13.89
CA THR A 193 3.51 20.23 13.62
C THR A 193 2.74 19.84 14.89
N TRP A 194 3.39 19.83 16.06
CA TRP A 194 2.74 19.44 17.30
C TRP A 194 3.14 20.28 18.52
N LYS A 195 4.31 20.91 18.53
CA LYS A 195 4.77 21.78 19.62
C LYS A 195 4.09 23.14 19.53
N GLY A 196 3.67 23.70 20.67
CA GLY A 196 3.00 25.01 20.73
C GLY A 196 1.56 25.02 20.21
N GLU A 197 1.13 26.17 19.69
CA GLU A 197 -0.18 26.43 19.10
C GLU A 197 -0.07 26.54 17.58
N ILE A 198 -1.00 25.94 16.84
CA ILE A 198 -1.04 26.00 15.37
C ILE A 198 -2.11 27.00 14.96
N SER A 199 -1.68 28.12 14.40
CA SER A 199 -2.54 29.11 13.73
C SER A 199 -2.42 28.96 12.20
N LEU A 200 -3.56 28.92 11.51
CA LEU A 200 -3.71 28.68 10.06
C LEU A 200 -4.67 29.68 9.44
#